data_AF-A0A2U3K1N0-F1
#
_entry.id   AF-A0A2U3K1N0-F1
#
_cell.length_a   1.000
_cell.length_b   1.000
_cell.length_c   1.000
_cell.angle_alpha   90.00
_cell.angle_beta   90.00
_cell.angle_gamma   90.00
#
_symmetry.space_group_name_H-M   'P 1'
#
loop_
_entity.id
_entity.type
_entity.pdbx_description
1 polymer ?
#
loop_
_entity_poly.entity_id
_entity_poly.type
_entity_poly.pdbx_seq_one_letter_code
_entity_poly.pdbx_strand_id
1 'polypeptide(L)'
;MNVTKGALSTAAFVLISSLFIHAARADICWETETIMTNVPHNSNGSSIQRYYLTTSALRLELDDKKVYILNHNTKKLYALDPKKKKFSVLDLNNPPRFLAVLLAAVLSLRVARTGELKTISGYRCHRCGVHVAIFINGECWFSDEVEGFGEFRILGEKMGAAVEHTSLFRWIDIMGAFDRVGGFPVYAVYHVWRGTVEMKLIRVEQKSLDPGLFVVPQDYSPGKVKLAGYNRVDLVPIHATAVQ
;
A
#
# COMPACT_ATOMS: atom_id res chain seq x y z
N MET A 1 69.53 -8.29 -11.64
CA MET A 1 68.40 -7.59 -10.98
C MET A 1 67.11 -8.19 -11.51
N ASN A 2 66.46 -9.05 -10.71
CA ASN A 2 65.19 -9.69 -11.07
C ASN A 2 64.06 -8.98 -10.32
N VAL A 3 63.23 -8.24 -11.04
CA VAL A 3 62.02 -7.60 -10.50
C VAL A 3 60.83 -8.51 -10.76
N THR A 4 60.10 -8.81 -9.70
CA THR A 4 59.00 -9.77 -9.57
C THR A 4 57.74 -9.33 -10.30
N LYS A 5 57.26 -10.14 -11.26
CA LYS A 5 56.03 -9.96 -12.05
C LYS A 5 54.73 -10.33 -11.31
N GLY A 6 54.66 -10.16 -9.99
CA GLY A 6 53.61 -10.75 -9.15
C GLY A 6 52.48 -9.84 -8.68
N ALA A 7 52.53 -8.53 -8.91
CA ALA A 7 51.68 -7.59 -8.16
C ALA A 7 50.64 -6.80 -8.97
N LEU A 8 50.60 -6.89 -10.30
CA LEU A 8 49.69 -6.06 -11.11
C LEU A 8 48.30 -6.67 -11.37
N SER A 9 48.09 -7.96 -11.09
CA SER A 9 46.84 -8.64 -11.48
C SER A 9 45.70 -8.55 -10.46
N THR A 10 45.98 -8.22 -9.20
CA THR A 10 44.95 -8.14 -8.14
C THR A 10 44.31 -6.76 -8.02
N ALA A 11 44.98 -5.69 -8.45
CA ALA A 11 44.45 -4.33 -8.37
C ALA A 11 43.31 -4.05 -9.39
N ALA A 12 43.32 -4.71 -10.56
CA ALA A 12 42.30 -4.52 -11.59
C ALA A 12 40.95 -5.19 -11.24
N PHE A 13 40.95 -6.25 -10.42
CA PHE A 13 39.72 -6.96 -10.04
C PHE A 13 38.88 -6.21 -8.97
N VAL A 14 39.51 -5.37 -8.14
CA VAL A 14 38.82 -4.61 -7.09
C VAL A 14 38.12 -3.36 -7.64
N LEU A 15 38.59 -2.80 -8.76
CA LEU A 15 37.99 -1.61 -9.39
C LEU A 15 36.74 -1.93 -10.24
N ILE A 16 36.62 -3.16 -10.75
CA ILE A 16 35.47 -3.57 -11.58
C ILE A 16 34.26 -3.97 -10.71
N SER A 17 34.48 -4.50 -9.50
CA SER A 17 33.40 -4.85 -8.57
C SER A 17 32.70 -3.64 -7.93
N SER A 18 33.35 -2.46 -7.90
CA SER A 18 32.70 -1.21 -7.45
C SER A 18 31.76 -0.57 -8.47
N LEU A 19 31.78 -0.98 -9.75
CA LEU A 19 30.90 -0.45 -10.79
C LEU A 19 29.52 -1.13 -10.86
N PHE A 20 29.30 -2.18 -10.08
CA PHE A 20 28.02 -2.88 -10.00
C PHE A 20 27.30 -2.68 -8.65
N ILE A 21 27.61 -1.61 -7.92
CA ILE A 21 26.66 -1.06 -6.97
C ILE A 21 25.58 -0.34 -7.78
N HIS A 22 24.81 -1.10 -8.57
CA HIS A 22 23.48 -0.68 -8.91
C HIS A 22 22.78 -0.59 -7.56
N ALA A 23 22.69 0.63 -7.02
CA ALA A 23 21.65 0.96 -6.07
C ALA A 23 20.33 0.74 -6.81
N ALA A 24 19.94 -0.53 -6.97
CA ALA A 24 18.74 -0.95 -7.63
C ALA A 24 17.61 -0.44 -6.76
N ARG A 25 17.14 0.76 -7.08
CA ARG A 25 15.85 1.27 -6.65
C ARG A 25 14.83 0.42 -7.40
N ALA A 26 14.63 -0.80 -6.95
CA ALA A 26 13.60 -1.63 -7.52
C ALA A 26 12.26 -1.06 -7.07
N ASP A 27 11.41 -0.75 -8.05
CA ASP A 27 10.01 -0.52 -7.78
C ASP A 27 9.38 -1.89 -7.47
N ILE A 28 8.21 -1.86 -6.84
CA ILE A 28 7.52 -3.08 -6.40
C ILE A 28 6.16 -3.12 -7.05
N CYS A 29 5.79 -4.28 -7.57
CA CYS A 29 4.40 -4.57 -7.85
C CYS A 29 3.94 -5.85 -7.16
N TRP A 30 2.69 -5.89 -6.76
CA TRP A 30 2.10 -7.09 -6.16
C TRP A 30 0.62 -7.19 -6.50
N GLU A 31 0.11 -8.40 -6.41
CA GLU A 31 -1.29 -8.72 -6.63
C GLU A 31 -1.88 -9.38 -5.40
N THR A 32 -3.08 -8.95 -5.04
CA THR A 32 -3.87 -9.57 -3.99
C THR A 32 -5.22 -10.00 -4.53
N GLU A 33 -5.68 -11.15 -4.08
CA GLU A 33 -7.07 -11.55 -4.21
C GLU A 33 -7.85 -11.08 -2.99
N THR A 34 -8.97 -10.41 -3.22
CA THR A 34 -9.89 -9.94 -2.18
C THR A 34 -11.23 -10.65 -2.34
N ILE A 35 -11.64 -11.38 -1.31
CA ILE A 35 -12.92 -12.08 -1.24
C ILE A 35 -13.84 -11.34 -0.27
N MET A 36 -15.02 -10.95 -0.74
CA MET A 36 -16.04 -10.29 0.07
C MET A 36 -17.23 -11.22 0.28
N THR A 37 -17.65 -11.35 1.54
CA THR A 37 -18.80 -12.18 1.94
C THR A 37 -19.70 -11.38 2.87
N ASN A 38 -20.97 -11.18 2.49
CA ASN A 38 -22.02 -10.53 3.28
C ASN A 38 -21.67 -9.11 3.76
N VAL A 39 -20.81 -8.40 3.03
CA VAL A 39 -20.49 -6.99 3.32
C VAL A 39 -21.64 -6.11 2.84
N PRO A 40 -22.23 -5.26 3.71
CA PRO A 40 -23.35 -4.39 3.32
C PRO A 40 -23.05 -3.55 2.08
N HIS A 41 -24.03 -3.44 1.18
CA HIS A 41 -23.95 -2.67 -0.07
C HIS A 41 -22.88 -3.15 -1.08
N ASN A 42 -22.25 -4.30 -0.86
CA ASN A 42 -21.31 -4.92 -1.78
C ASN A 42 -21.84 -6.29 -2.20
N SER A 43 -21.58 -6.67 -3.45
CA SER A 43 -21.85 -8.03 -3.92
C SER A 43 -20.82 -8.99 -3.37
N ASN A 44 -21.25 -10.20 -3.00
CA ASN A 44 -20.31 -11.27 -2.70
C ASN A 44 -19.47 -11.59 -3.94
N GLY A 45 -18.19 -11.94 -3.75
CA GLY A 45 -17.33 -12.32 -4.85
C GLY A 45 -15.84 -12.17 -4.53
N SER A 46 -15.02 -12.60 -5.49
CA SER A 46 -13.58 -12.40 -5.48
C SER A 46 -13.19 -11.33 -6.50
N SER A 47 -12.12 -10.58 -6.21
CA SER A 47 -11.54 -9.58 -7.11
C SER A 47 -10.03 -9.53 -6.94
N ILE A 48 -9.31 -9.43 -8.05
CA ILE A 48 -7.89 -9.14 -8.06
C ILE A 48 -7.66 -7.63 -7.96
N GLN A 49 -6.67 -7.27 -7.16
CA GLN A 49 -6.18 -5.90 -7.02
C GLN A 49 -4.69 -5.91 -7.32
N ARG A 50 -4.24 -4.97 -8.15
CA ARG A 50 -2.84 -4.82 -8.53
C ARG A 50 -2.30 -3.52 -7.98
N TYR A 51 -1.14 -3.61 -7.39
CA TYR A 51 -0.46 -2.49 -6.75
C TYR A 51 0.89 -2.30 -7.41
N TYR A 52 1.23 -1.03 -7.61
CA TYR A 52 2.49 -0.62 -8.22
C TYR A 52 3.03 0.53 -7.38
N LEU A 53 4.22 0.38 -6.83
CA LEU A 53 4.80 1.31 -5.89
C LEU A 53 6.20 1.71 -6.35
N THR A 54 6.39 3.02 -6.46
CA THR A 54 7.68 3.67 -6.68
C THR A 54 7.96 4.62 -5.52
N THR A 55 9.15 5.19 -5.45
CA THR A 55 9.47 6.27 -4.50
C THR A 55 8.51 7.46 -4.57
N SER A 56 8.02 7.80 -5.76
CA SER A 56 7.25 9.04 -6.01
C SER A 56 5.75 8.83 -6.19
N ALA A 57 5.29 7.60 -6.40
CA ALA A 57 3.88 7.32 -6.69
C ALA A 57 3.45 5.90 -6.32
N LEU A 58 2.16 5.75 -6.04
CA LEU A 58 1.44 4.50 -5.90
C LEU A 58 0.33 4.45 -6.96
N ARG A 59 0.18 3.30 -7.62
CA ARG A 59 -0.98 3.00 -8.49
C ARG A 59 -1.68 1.76 -7.98
N LEU A 60 -3.00 1.84 -7.90
CA LEU A 60 -3.90 0.73 -7.55
C LEU A 60 -4.86 0.50 -8.71
N GLU A 61 -4.90 -0.73 -9.20
CA GLU A 61 -5.88 -1.19 -10.19
C GLU A 61 -6.83 -2.18 -9.55
N LEU A 62 -8.12 -1.91 -9.67
CA LEU A 62 -9.18 -2.81 -9.22
C LEU A 62 -9.76 -3.58 -10.42
N ASP A 63 -10.24 -4.80 -10.19
CA ASP A 63 -10.86 -5.64 -11.23
C ASP A 63 -12.09 -5.01 -11.91
N ASP A 64 -12.79 -4.08 -11.25
CA ASP A 64 -13.86 -3.30 -11.86
C ASP A 64 -13.35 -2.25 -12.87
N LYS A 65 -12.05 -2.31 -13.18
CA LYS A 65 -11.27 -1.44 -14.06
C LYS A 65 -11.12 -0.03 -13.54
N LYS A 66 -11.41 0.26 -12.26
CA LYS A 66 -11.03 1.55 -11.68
C LYS A 66 -9.54 1.56 -11.39
N VAL A 67 -8.94 2.72 -11.64
CA VAL A 67 -7.52 2.94 -11.40
C VAL A 67 -7.37 4.15 -10.50
N TYR A 68 -6.56 4.03 -9.47
CA TYR A 68 -6.18 5.12 -8.59
C TYR A 68 -4.69 5.36 -8.71
N ILE A 69 -4.29 6.63 -8.83
CA ILE A 69 -2.88 7.03 -8.88
C ILE A 69 -2.68 8.07 -7.78
N LEU A 70 -1.86 7.74 -6.80
CA LEU A 70 -1.40 8.66 -5.78
C LEU A 70 -0.01 9.17 -6.16
N ASN A 71 0.10 10.48 -6.39
CA ASN A 71 1.40 11.13 -6.56
C ASN A 71 1.86 11.68 -5.19
N HIS A 72 2.97 11.14 -4.67
CA HIS A 72 3.48 11.50 -3.34
C HIS A 72 4.00 12.94 -3.30
N ASN A 73 4.65 13.39 -4.38
CA ASN A 73 5.26 14.73 -4.46
C ASN A 73 4.20 15.82 -4.51
N THR A 74 3.20 15.68 -5.40
CA THR A 74 2.15 16.69 -5.56
C THR A 74 1.01 16.51 -4.57
N LYS A 75 1.00 15.42 -3.79
CA LYS A 75 -0.07 15.09 -2.84
C LYS A 75 -1.45 15.05 -3.51
N LYS A 76 -1.51 14.46 -4.71
CA LYS A 76 -2.75 14.34 -5.50
C LYS A 76 -3.12 12.88 -5.69
N LEU A 77 -4.39 12.57 -5.43
CA LEU A 77 -4.99 11.29 -5.75
C LEU A 77 -5.86 11.46 -7.01
N TYR A 78 -5.50 10.76 -8.07
CA TYR A 78 -6.26 10.68 -9.30
C TYR A 78 -7.11 9.43 -9.28
N ALA A 79 -8.41 9.56 -9.54
CA ALA A 79 -9.31 8.43 -9.76
C ALA A 79 -9.70 8.40 -11.24
N LEU A 80 -9.35 7.33 -11.93
CA LEU A 80 -9.52 7.15 -13.36
C LEU A 80 -10.68 6.18 -13.61
N ASP A 81 -11.52 6.51 -14.60
CA ASP A 81 -12.53 5.64 -15.20
C ASP A 81 -12.08 5.34 -16.65
N PRO A 82 -11.35 4.24 -16.87
CA PRO A 82 -10.84 3.88 -18.20
C PRO A 82 -11.93 3.63 -19.23
N LYS A 83 -13.11 3.18 -18.81
CA LYS A 83 -14.24 2.95 -19.74
C LYS A 83 -14.75 4.27 -20.31
N LYS A 84 -14.79 5.32 -19.48
CA LYS A 84 -15.27 6.66 -19.89
C LYS A 84 -14.17 7.60 -20.34
N LYS A 85 -12.89 7.21 -20.21
CA LYS A 85 -11.72 8.09 -20.38
C LYS A 85 -11.87 9.39 -19.60
N LYS A 86 -12.26 9.25 -18.32
CA LYS A 86 -12.44 10.39 -17.40
C LYS A 86 -11.58 10.21 -16.18
N PHE A 87 -11.17 11.32 -15.60
CA PHE A 87 -10.50 11.32 -14.31
C PHE A 87 -11.07 12.41 -13.38
N SER A 88 -11.02 12.14 -12.08
CA SER A 88 -11.10 13.18 -11.06
C SER A 88 -9.78 13.29 -10.33
N VAL A 89 -9.53 14.44 -9.74
CA VAL A 89 -8.36 14.71 -8.92
C VAL A 89 -8.82 15.15 -7.54
N LEU A 90 -8.15 14.62 -6.53
CA LEU A 90 -8.32 15.01 -5.15
C LEU A 90 -6.99 15.55 -4.62
N ASP A 91 -7.01 16.80 -4.15
CA ASP A 91 -5.87 17.38 -3.45
C ASP A 91 -5.88 16.91 -2.00
N LEU A 92 -4.87 16.14 -1.62
CA LEU A 92 -4.72 15.62 -0.27
C LEU A 92 -4.14 16.66 0.69
N ASN A 93 -3.74 17.85 0.24
CA ASN A 93 -3.50 18.96 1.17
C ASN A 93 -4.82 19.54 1.71
N ASN A 94 -5.91 19.38 0.96
CA ASN A 94 -7.23 19.91 1.29
C ASN A 94 -8.31 18.83 1.13
N PRO A 95 -8.22 17.73 1.89
CA PRO A 95 -9.14 16.62 1.73
C PRO A 95 -10.56 17.03 2.13
N PRO A 96 -11.59 16.46 1.48
CA PRO A 96 -12.95 16.55 1.98
C PRO A 96 -13.05 16.03 3.42
N ARG A 97 -13.89 16.65 4.24
CA ARG A 97 -14.07 16.30 5.66
C ARG A 97 -14.32 14.80 5.89
N PHE A 98 -15.09 14.15 5.03
CA PHE A 98 -15.36 12.71 5.16
C PHE A 98 -14.09 11.87 5.00
N LEU A 99 -13.20 12.24 4.06
CA LEU A 99 -11.95 11.52 3.85
C LEU A 99 -11.02 11.75 5.03
N ALA A 100 -10.98 12.96 5.58
CA ALA A 100 -10.21 13.24 6.79
C ALA A 100 -10.66 12.35 7.98
N VAL A 101 -11.97 12.13 8.15
CA VAL A 101 -12.52 11.22 9.17
C VAL A 101 -12.12 9.77 8.89
N LEU A 102 -12.24 9.30 7.64
CA LEU A 102 -11.83 7.94 7.27
C LEU A 102 -10.35 7.72 7.51
N LEU A 103 -9.51 8.67 7.11
CA LEU A 103 -8.08 8.63 7.33
C LEU A 103 -7.78 8.57 8.83
N ALA A 104 -8.38 9.45 9.65
CA ALA A 104 -8.24 9.42 11.10
C ALA A 104 -8.64 8.06 11.73
N ALA A 105 -9.67 7.40 11.20
CA ALA A 105 -10.06 6.06 11.64
C ALA A 105 -8.96 5.02 11.32
N VAL A 106 -8.34 5.09 10.15
CA VAL A 106 -7.20 4.21 9.83
C VAL A 106 -5.98 4.53 10.71
N LEU A 107 -5.75 5.79 11.09
CA LEU A 107 -4.68 6.13 12.04
C LEU A 107 -4.88 5.56 13.45
N SER A 108 -6.10 5.15 13.77
CA SER A 108 -6.42 4.46 15.04
C SER A 108 -6.11 2.96 15.00
N LEU A 109 -5.53 2.46 13.90
CA LEU A 109 -5.08 1.09 13.72
C LEU A 109 -4.20 0.67 14.90
N ARG A 110 -4.67 -0.31 15.67
CA ARG A 110 -3.88 -1.01 16.68
C ARG A 110 -3.52 -2.38 16.12
N VAL A 111 -2.22 -2.67 16.12
CA VAL A 111 -1.70 -3.98 15.72
C VAL A 111 -0.94 -4.60 16.87
N ALA A 112 -1.27 -5.83 17.22
CA ALA A 112 -0.62 -6.58 18.29
C ALA A 112 -0.24 -7.99 17.79
N ARG A 113 1.03 -8.36 17.95
CA ARG A 113 1.51 -9.71 17.61
C ARG A 113 0.97 -10.72 18.62
N THR A 114 0.47 -11.85 18.15
CA THR A 114 -0.13 -12.89 19.04
C THR A 114 0.84 -14.03 19.36
N GLY A 115 2.03 -14.05 18.75
CA GLY A 115 3.02 -15.12 18.89
C GLY A 115 2.75 -16.36 18.04
N GLU A 116 1.59 -16.42 17.38
CA GLU A 116 1.21 -17.53 16.51
C GLU A 116 1.97 -17.49 15.18
N LEU A 117 2.41 -18.66 14.72
CA LEU A 117 3.12 -18.87 13.46
C LEU A 117 2.35 -19.85 12.58
N LYS A 118 2.30 -19.59 11.28
CA LYS A 118 1.63 -20.45 10.29
C LYS A 118 2.28 -20.30 8.93
N THR A 119 2.38 -21.39 8.17
CA THR A 119 2.79 -21.30 6.76
C THR A 119 1.57 -20.99 5.89
N ILE A 120 1.62 -19.90 5.13
CA ILE A 120 0.55 -19.46 4.22
C ILE A 120 1.14 -19.18 2.84
N SER A 121 0.63 -19.85 1.81
CA SER A 121 1.13 -19.73 0.43
C SER A 121 2.66 -19.97 0.30
N GLY A 122 3.22 -20.82 1.16
CA GLY A 122 4.66 -21.11 1.17
C GLY A 122 5.52 -20.17 2.03
N TYR A 123 4.93 -19.09 2.57
CA TYR A 123 5.63 -18.16 3.45
C TYR A 123 5.40 -18.50 4.91
N ARG A 124 6.43 -18.41 5.73
CA ARG A 124 6.31 -18.51 7.18
C ARG A 124 5.80 -17.19 7.73
N CYS A 125 4.56 -17.19 8.17
CA CYS A 125 3.88 -15.99 8.64
C CYS A 125 3.74 -16.00 10.16
N HIS A 126 3.74 -14.81 10.76
CA HIS A 126 3.24 -14.59 12.12
C HIS A 126 1.92 -13.84 12.11
N ARG A 127 1.08 -14.15 13.09
CA ARG A 127 -0.23 -13.51 13.24
C ARG A 127 -0.14 -12.23 14.06
N CYS A 128 -0.90 -11.25 13.59
CA CYS A 128 -1.17 -10.01 14.30
C CYS A 128 -2.68 -9.80 14.38
N GLY A 129 -3.17 -9.49 15.58
CA GLY A 129 -4.51 -8.96 15.76
C GLY A 129 -4.56 -7.51 15.27
N VAL A 130 -5.58 -7.18 14.50
CA VAL A 130 -5.78 -5.85 13.92
C VAL A 130 -7.13 -5.30 14.37
N HIS A 131 -7.09 -4.11 14.95
CA HIS A 131 -8.28 -3.35 15.35
C HIS A 131 -8.24 -1.97 14.69
N VAL A 132 -9.21 -1.67 13.84
CA VAL A 132 -9.38 -0.36 13.21
C VAL A 132 -10.69 0.24 13.68
N ALA A 133 -10.59 1.28 14.51
CA ALA A 133 -11.73 1.89 15.18
C ALA A 133 -12.63 0.86 15.91
N ILE A 134 -13.92 1.16 16.10
CA ILE A 134 -14.88 0.31 16.82
C ILE A 134 -15.47 -0.80 15.92
N PHE A 135 -15.38 -0.65 14.59
CA PHE A 135 -16.21 -1.41 13.64
C PHE A 135 -15.47 -2.49 12.85
N ILE A 136 -14.13 -2.51 12.91
CA ILE A 136 -13.31 -3.43 12.13
C ILE A 136 -12.34 -4.13 13.07
N ASN A 137 -12.58 -5.42 13.25
CA ASN A 137 -11.67 -6.32 13.94
C ASN A 137 -11.22 -7.38 12.95
N GLY A 138 -9.99 -7.84 13.09
CA GLY A 138 -9.47 -8.83 12.17
C GLY A 138 -8.14 -9.38 12.60
N GLU A 139 -7.61 -10.20 11.73
CA GLU A 139 -6.27 -10.72 11.83
C GLU A 139 -5.52 -10.48 10.53
N CYS A 140 -4.23 -10.26 10.65
CA CYS A 140 -3.32 -10.14 9.53
C CYS A 140 -2.13 -11.06 9.79
N TRP A 141 -1.67 -11.70 8.73
CA TRP A 141 -0.56 -12.63 8.72
C TRP A 141 0.54 -12.01 7.87
N PHE A 142 1.69 -11.79 8.51
CA PHE A 142 2.83 -11.11 7.93
C PHE A 142 4.01 -12.05 7.81
N SER A 143 4.82 -11.89 6.76
CA SER A 143 6.06 -12.64 6.58
C SER A 143 7.18 -11.72 6.10
N ASP A 144 8.36 -11.87 6.68
CA ASP A 144 9.61 -11.23 6.27
C ASP A 144 10.31 -11.99 5.12
N GLU A 145 9.84 -13.19 4.77
CA GLU A 145 10.36 -14.02 3.67
C GLU A 145 9.86 -13.57 2.29
N VAL A 146 8.96 -12.58 2.23
CA VAL A 146 8.39 -12.07 0.98
C VAL A 146 9.42 -11.23 0.23
N GLU A 147 9.81 -11.69 -0.96
CA GLU A 147 10.71 -10.95 -1.86
C GLU A 147 10.12 -9.57 -2.18
N GLY A 148 10.91 -8.49 -2.07
CA GLY A 148 10.37 -7.12 -2.16
C GLY A 148 10.19 -6.43 -0.83
N PHE A 149 10.09 -7.15 0.29
CA PHE A 149 9.79 -6.53 1.57
C PHE A 149 10.86 -5.53 2.03
N GLY A 150 12.14 -5.81 1.78
CA GLY A 150 13.25 -4.90 2.10
C GLY A 150 13.10 -3.54 1.39
N GLU A 151 12.90 -3.56 0.09
CA GLU A 151 12.65 -2.38 -0.74
C GLU A 151 11.36 -1.68 -0.31
N PHE A 152 10.31 -2.43 0.00
CA PHE A 152 9.04 -1.90 0.45
C PHE A 152 9.19 -1.11 1.75
N ARG A 153 9.96 -1.64 2.70
CA ARG A 153 10.32 -0.96 3.94
C ARG A 153 11.09 0.33 3.66
N ILE A 154 12.13 0.28 2.82
CA ILE A 154 12.92 1.47 2.46
C ILE A 154 12.05 2.55 1.80
N LEU A 155 11.12 2.15 0.93
CA LEU A 155 10.14 3.04 0.31
C LEU A 155 9.21 3.65 1.36
N GLY A 156 8.70 2.83 2.28
CA GLY A 156 7.86 3.26 3.39
C GLY A 156 8.54 4.28 4.30
N GLU A 157 9.78 4.03 4.71
CA GLU A 157 10.59 4.95 5.53
C GLU A 157 10.79 6.30 4.84
N LYS A 158 11.18 6.29 3.56
CA LYS A 158 11.37 7.53 2.78
C LYS A 158 10.09 8.33 2.63
N MET A 159 8.98 7.65 2.37
CA MET A 159 7.68 8.30 2.28
C MET A 159 7.25 8.86 3.63
N GLY A 160 7.46 8.11 4.73
CA GLY A 160 7.17 8.54 6.09
C GLY A 160 7.90 9.82 6.44
N ALA A 161 9.21 9.86 6.23
CA ALA A 161 10.05 11.05 6.47
C ALA A 161 9.59 12.28 5.65
N ALA A 162 9.15 12.07 4.41
CA ALA A 162 8.70 13.17 3.54
C ALA A 162 7.37 13.81 3.98
N VAL A 163 6.63 13.15 4.89
CA VAL A 163 5.26 13.57 5.26
C VAL A 163 5.03 13.82 6.75
N GLU A 164 6.06 13.69 7.59
CA GLU A 164 6.00 13.92 9.05
C GLU A 164 5.38 15.28 9.42
N HIS A 165 5.48 16.27 8.54
CA HIS A 165 4.97 17.63 8.78
C HIS A 165 3.50 17.85 8.38
N THR A 166 2.76 16.84 7.91
CA THR A 166 1.35 16.99 7.53
C THR A 166 0.46 15.93 8.18
N SER A 167 -0.47 16.38 9.03
CA SER A 167 -1.37 15.52 9.84
C SER A 167 -2.17 14.49 9.05
N LEU A 168 -2.42 14.75 7.76
CA LEU A 168 -3.19 13.88 6.89
C LEU A 168 -2.44 12.65 6.38
N PHE A 169 -1.12 12.72 6.31
CA PHE A 169 -0.30 11.68 5.68
C PHE A 169 0.24 10.64 6.65
N ARG A 170 -0.22 10.64 7.90
CA ARG A 170 0.00 9.51 8.81
C ARG A 170 -0.53 8.18 8.26
N TRP A 171 -1.33 8.15 7.17
CA TRP A 171 -1.69 6.91 6.45
C TRP A 171 -0.48 6.23 5.81
N ILE A 172 0.60 6.97 5.55
CA ILE A 172 1.89 6.43 5.11
C ILE A 172 2.62 5.70 6.27
N ASP A 173 2.30 6.03 7.53
CA ASP A 173 2.71 5.22 8.69
C ASP A 173 2.02 3.83 8.71
N ILE A 174 1.17 3.48 7.74
CA ILE A 174 0.80 2.07 7.52
C ILE A 174 2.00 1.28 7.01
N MET A 175 2.85 1.86 6.16
CA MET A 175 4.10 1.22 5.75
C MET A 175 5.09 1.13 6.91
N GLY A 176 5.15 2.17 7.75
CA GLY A 176 5.88 2.14 9.03
C GLY A 176 5.26 1.16 10.06
N ALA A 177 3.95 0.95 10.03
CA ALA A 177 3.27 -0.06 10.82
C ALA A 177 3.65 -1.47 10.35
N PHE A 178 3.85 -1.67 9.04
CA PHE A 178 4.37 -2.93 8.49
C PHE A 178 5.79 -3.24 8.94
N ASP A 179 6.63 -2.22 9.11
CA ASP A 179 7.95 -2.39 9.74
C ASP A 179 7.82 -2.79 11.22
N ARG A 180 6.94 -2.14 11.98
CA ARG A 180 6.69 -2.49 13.40
C ARG A 180 6.16 -3.91 13.60
N VAL A 181 5.37 -4.42 12.66
CA VAL A 181 4.90 -5.82 12.70
C VAL A 181 5.90 -6.78 12.06
N GLY A 182 6.93 -6.28 11.37
CA GLY A 182 8.07 -7.06 10.88
C GLY A 182 7.74 -7.98 9.71
N GLY A 183 6.97 -7.53 8.72
CA GLY A 183 6.74 -8.33 7.50
C GLY A 183 5.79 -7.73 6.49
N PHE A 184 5.75 -8.32 5.29
CA PHE A 184 4.79 -8.01 4.24
C PHE A 184 3.47 -8.77 4.49
N PRO A 185 2.29 -8.14 4.26
CA PRO A 185 1.00 -8.83 4.46
C PRO A 185 0.79 -9.95 3.44
N VAL A 186 0.68 -11.19 3.92
CA VAL A 186 0.43 -12.39 3.09
C VAL A 186 -1.04 -12.76 3.08
N TYR A 187 -1.72 -12.60 4.21
CA TYR A 187 -3.15 -12.89 4.34
C TYR A 187 -3.78 -12.00 5.40
N ALA A 188 -5.02 -11.57 5.18
CA ALA A 188 -5.78 -10.81 6.15
C ALA A 188 -7.25 -11.21 6.13
N VAL A 189 -7.88 -11.19 7.29
CA VAL A 189 -9.32 -11.38 7.45
C VAL A 189 -9.83 -10.23 8.30
N TYR A 190 -10.74 -9.44 7.74
CA TYR A 190 -11.41 -8.36 8.43
C TYR A 190 -12.89 -8.68 8.56
N HIS A 191 -13.40 -8.57 9.78
CA HIS A 191 -14.82 -8.57 10.06
C HIS A 191 -15.33 -7.14 10.00
N VAL A 192 -16.12 -6.87 8.97
CA VAL A 192 -16.68 -5.54 8.69
C VAL A 192 -18.19 -5.68 8.85
N TRP A 193 -18.71 -5.22 9.98
CA TRP A 193 -20.11 -5.39 10.37
C TRP A 193 -20.51 -6.88 10.42
N ARG A 194 -21.50 -7.29 9.60
CA ARG A 194 -21.99 -8.67 9.47
C ARG A 194 -21.31 -9.44 8.34
N GLY A 195 -20.31 -8.83 7.70
CA GLY A 195 -19.57 -9.41 6.60
C GLY A 195 -18.11 -9.64 6.91
N THR A 196 -17.45 -10.33 5.98
CA THR A 196 -16.03 -10.63 6.03
C THR A 196 -15.38 -10.15 4.73
N VAL A 197 -14.21 -9.54 4.87
CA VAL A 197 -13.30 -9.24 3.76
C VAL A 197 -12.03 -10.04 4.01
N GLU A 198 -11.72 -10.96 3.11
CA GLU A 198 -10.47 -11.71 3.11
C GLU A 198 -9.56 -11.17 2.02
N MET A 199 -8.27 -11.04 2.31
CA MET A 199 -7.25 -10.62 1.36
C MET A 199 -6.11 -11.63 1.37
N LYS A 200 -5.66 -12.06 0.20
CA LYS A 200 -4.57 -13.02 0.04
C LYS A 200 -3.56 -12.51 -0.98
N LEU A 201 -2.28 -12.54 -0.61
CA LEU A 201 -1.18 -12.28 -1.53
C LEU A 201 -1.11 -13.39 -2.59
N ILE A 202 -1.14 -12.99 -3.85
CA ILE A 202 -1.02 -13.89 -5.00
C ILE A 202 0.42 -13.89 -5.51
N ARG A 203 0.98 -12.70 -5.74
CA ARG A 203 2.37 -12.54 -6.17
C ARG A 203 2.93 -11.18 -5.76
N VAL A 204 4.24 -11.11 -5.66
CA VAL A 204 5.03 -9.90 -5.50
C VAL A 204 6.23 -9.99 -6.44
N GLU A 205 6.62 -8.87 -7.04
CA GLU A 205 7.75 -8.79 -7.96
C GLU A 205 8.48 -7.47 -7.74
N GLN A 206 9.81 -7.55 -7.66
CA GLN A 206 10.69 -6.39 -7.78
C GLN A 206 11.05 -6.18 -9.25
N LYS A 207 10.74 -5.01 -9.80
CA LYS A 207 11.10 -4.68 -11.20
C LYS A 207 11.09 -3.19 -11.44
N SER A 208 11.76 -2.76 -12.52
CA SER A 208 11.58 -1.39 -13.01
C SER A 208 10.15 -1.22 -13.52
N LEU A 209 9.46 -0.17 -13.06
CA LEU A 209 8.13 0.17 -13.57
C LEU A 209 8.21 1.32 -14.56
N ASP A 210 7.37 1.28 -15.59
CA ASP A 210 7.24 2.36 -16.56
C ASP A 210 6.66 3.62 -15.86
N PRO A 211 7.36 4.77 -15.88
CA PRO A 211 6.83 6.02 -15.33
C PRO A 211 5.46 6.41 -15.89
N GLY A 212 5.14 6.01 -17.12
CA GLY A 212 3.84 6.24 -17.76
C GLY A 212 2.67 5.60 -17.02
N LEU A 213 2.89 4.55 -16.21
CA LEU A 213 1.87 3.95 -15.36
C LEU A 213 1.33 4.93 -14.31
N PHE A 214 2.10 5.94 -13.93
CA PHE A 214 1.78 6.87 -12.84
C PHE A 214 1.30 8.24 -13.34
N VAL A 215 0.94 8.33 -14.62
CA VAL A 215 0.44 9.56 -15.25
C VAL A 215 -0.98 9.33 -15.75
N VAL A 216 -1.81 10.38 -15.69
CA VAL A 216 -3.13 10.36 -16.34
C VAL A 216 -2.91 10.34 -17.85
N PRO A 217 -3.45 9.36 -18.60
CA PRO A 217 -3.27 9.33 -20.05
C PRO A 217 -3.83 10.58 -20.72
N GLN A 218 -3.16 11.06 -21.78
CA GLN A 218 -3.48 12.34 -22.43
C GLN A 218 -4.89 12.39 -23.04
N ASP A 219 -5.46 11.24 -23.37
CA ASP A 219 -6.80 11.12 -23.94
C ASP A 219 -7.92 11.11 -22.88
N TYR A 220 -7.58 11.31 -21.60
CA TYR A 220 -8.55 11.41 -20.52
C TYR A 220 -8.97 12.85 -20.28
N SER A 221 -10.26 13.05 -20.05
CA SER A 221 -10.85 14.36 -19.75
C SER A 221 -11.18 14.51 -18.26
N PRO A 222 -11.08 15.72 -17.69
CA PRO A 222 -11.55 15.97 -16.32
C PRO A 222 -13.04 15.66 -16.19
N GLY A 223 -13.45 15.06 -15.08
CA GLY A 223 -14.84 14.77 -14.79
C GLY A 223 -15.10 14.42 -13.33
N LYS A 224 -16.37 14.30 -12.96
CA LYS A 224 -16.76 13.75 -11.65
C LYS A 224 -16.68 12.23 -11.70
N VAL A 225 -15.55 11.66 -11.27
CA VAL A 225 -15.48 10.23 -10.97
C VAL A 225 -16.00 10.04 -9.55
N LYS A 226 -17.05 9.22 -9.41
CA LYS A 226 -17.52 8.79 -8.10
C LYS A 226 -16.48 7.83 -7.54
N LEU A 227 -15.89 8.18 -6.40
CA LEU A 227 -15.14 7.22 -5.61
C LEU A 227 -16.10 6.06 -5.26
N ALA A 228 -15.71 4.83 -5.61
CA ALA A 228 -16.55 3.66 -5.41
C ALA A 228 -16.89 3.49 -3.92
N GLY A 229 -18.16 3.22 -3.59
CA GLY A 229 -18.56 2.77 -2.26
C GLY A 229 -19.04 3.81 -1.24
N TYR A 230 -19.09 5.11 -1.56
CA TYR A 230 -19.48 6.15 -0.57
C TYR A 230 -20.55 7.13 -1.08
N ASN A 231 -21.64 6.63 -1.68
CA ASN A 231 -22.87 7.42 -1.79
C ASN A 231 -23.73 7.11 -0.56
N ARG A 232 -23.91 8.09 0.35
CA ARG A 232 -24.63 8.01 1.64
C ARG A 232 -24.05 7.04 2.67
N VAL A 233 -23.09 7.54 3.45
CA VAL A 233 -23.18 7.28 4.89
C VAL A 233 -23.94 8.48 5.42
N ASP A 234 -25.24 8.29 5.69
CA ASP A 234 -25.93 9.19 6.60
C ASP A 234 -25.20 9.04 7.94
N LEU A 235 -24.28 9.96 8.20
CA LEU A 235 -23.69 10.11 9.52
C LEU A 235 -24.85 10.46 10.43
N VAL A 236 -25.39 9.45 11.11
CA VAL A 236 -26.25 9.67 12.26
C VAL A 236 -25.51 10.66 13.15
N PRO A 237 -26.08 11.85 13.44
CA PRO A 237 -25.44 12.79 14.33
C PRO A 237 -25.32 12.07 15.68
N ILE A 238 -24.09 11.78 16.09
CA ILE A 238 -23.82 11.43 17.48
C ILE A 238 -24.12 12.70 18.25
N HIS A 239 -25.33 12.80 18.79
CA HIS A 239 -25.62 13.77 19.83
C HIS A 239 -24.65 13.48 20.97
N ALA A 240 -23.76 14.43 21.21
CA ALA A 240 -23.01 14.52 22.44
C ALA A 240 -24.04 14.80 23.55
N THR A 241 -24.54 13.75 24.19
CA THR A 241 -25.20 13.89 25.48
C THR A 241 -24.10 14.14 26.49
N ALA A 242 -23.94 15.41 26.87
CA ALA A 242 -23.18 15.77 28.05
C ALA A 242 -23.85 15.13 29.26
N VAL A 243 -23.13 14.27 29.96
CA VAL A 243 -23.46 13.89 31.34
C VAL A 243 -22.69 14.88 32.23
N GLN A 244 -23.45 15.73 32.92
CA GLN A 244 -23.02 16.37 34.16
C GLN A 244 -23.15 15.36 35.30
#